data_AF-A0A449IG49-F1
#
_entry.id   AF-A0A449IG49-F1
#
_cell.length_a   1.000
_cell.length_b   1.000
_cell.length_c   1.000
_cell.angle_alpha   90.00
_cell.angle_beta   90.00
_cell.angle_gamma   90.00
#
_symmetry.space_group_name_H-M   'P 1'
#
loop_
_entity.id
_entity.type
_entity.pdbx_description
1 polymer ?
#
loop_
_entity_poly.entity_id
_entity_poly.type
_entity_poly.pdbx_seq_one_letter_code
_entity_poly.pdbx_strand_id
1 'polypeptide(L)' 'MFLGDRVVVMQPNPGRIRRILDIDLPRPRNRSDSRFIALRDDVLSDFAELH' A
#
# COMPACT_ATOMS: atom_id res chain seq x y z
N MET A 1 -6.68 -4.14 8.50
CA MET A 1 -6.01 -3.99 7.20
C MET A 1 -5.32 -5.29 6.79
N PHE A 2 -5.30 -5.59 5.50
CA PHE A 2 -4.53 -6.66 4.86
C PHE A 2 -3.89 -6.06 3.59
N LEU A 3 -2.74 -6.58 3.16
CA LEU A 3 -2.14 -6.23 1.88
C LEU A 3 -2.22 -7.43 0.93
N GLY A 4 -2.70 -7.18 -0.29
CA GLY A 4 -2.59 -8.12 -1.41
C GLY A 4 -1.14 -8.29 -1.85
N ASP A 5 -0.90 -9.04 -2.91
CA ASP A 5 0.44 -9.21 -3.50
C ASP A 5 0.85 -8.02 -4.38
N ARG A 6 -0.13 -7.18 -4.72
CA ARG A 6 0.04 -5.88 -5.38
C ARG A 6 -0.94 -4.87 -4.77
N VAL A 7 -0.51 -3.63 -4.62
CA VAL A 7 -1.34 -2.48 -4.23
C VAL A 7 -1.33 -1.46 -5.37
N VAL A 8 -2.50 -0.97 -5.76
CA VAL A 8 -2.64 0.09 -6.77
C VAL A 8 -3.24 1.31 -6.08
N VAL A 9 -2.50 2.42 -6.09
CA VAL A 9 -2.94 3.69 -5.52
C VAL A 9 -3.55 4.52 -6.65
N MET A 10 -4.75 5.02 -6.45
CA MET A 10 -5.50 5.78 -7.45
C MET A 10 -5.56 7.27 -7.07
N GLN A 11 -5.38 8.15 -8.04
CA GLN A 11 -5.68 9.58 -7.90
C GLN A 11 -7.19 9.80 -8.12
N PRO A 12 -7.84 10.66 -7.32
CA PRO A 12 -9.20 11.10 -7.59
C PRO A 12 -9.25 12.08 -8.78
N ASN A 13 -10.37 12.09 -9.50
CA ASN A 13 -10.84 13.19 -10.36
C ASN A 13 -9.80 13.86 -11.30
N PRO A 14 -9.52 13.29 -12.49
CA PRO A 14 -10.06 12.05 -13.05
C PRO A 14 -9.31 10.81 -12.54
N GLY A 15 -10.00 9.68 -12.39
CA GLY A 15 -9.41 8.43 -11.91
C GLY A 15 -8.19 7.98 -12.73
N ARG A 16 -7.00 8.04 -12.14
CA ARG A 16 -5.72 7.60 -12.74
C ARG A 16 -4.92 6.79 -11.74
N ILE A 17 -4.03 5.92 -12.23
CA ILE A 17 -3.09 5.20 -11.36
C ILE A 17 -2.01 6.20 -10.92
N ARG A 18 -1.88 6.43 -9.61
CA ARG A 18 -0.80 7.21 -8.99
C ARG A 18 0.49 6.40 -8.96
N ARG A 19 0.41 5.18 -8.42
CA ARG A 19 1.50 4.20 -8.36
C ARG A 19 1.00 2.77 -8.20
N ILE A 20 1.89 1.82 -8.47
CA ILE A 20 1.69 0.39 -8.24
C ILE A 20 2.84 -0.08 -7.35
N LEU A 21 2.53 -0.79 -6.27
CA LEU A 21 3.51 -1.44 -5.39
C LEU A 21 3.36 -2.95 -5.55
N ASP A 22 4.46 -3.65 -5.81
CA ASP A 22 4.53 -5.10 -5.66
C ASP A 22 4.95 -5.45 -4.22
N ILE A 23 4.19 -6.33 -3.57
CA ILE A 23 4.33 -6.64 -2.14
C ILE A 23 5.07 -7.97 -2.00
N ASP A 24 6.40 -7.91 -2.14
CA ASP A 24 7.31 -9.05 -1.96
C ASP A 24 7.52 -9.41 -0.48
N LEU A 25 6.42 -9.80 0.17
CA LEU A 25 6.41 -10.40 1.50
C LEU A 25 5.86 -11.83 1.40
N PRO A 26 6.59 -12.84 1.91
CA PRO A 26 6.17 -14.24 1.82
C PRO A 26 4.86 -14.49 2.59
N ARG A 27 4.13 -15.53 2.17
CA ARG A 27 2.93 -16.01 2.85
C ARG A 27 3.31 -17.09 3.89
N PRO A 28 2.64 -17.16 5.06
CA PRO A 28 1.68 -16.20 5.59
C PRO A 28 2.36 -14.93 6.11
N ARG A 29 1.78 -13.76 5.85
CA ARG A 29 2.35 -12.46 6.27
C ARG A 29 2.11 -12.23 7.76
N ASN A 30 3.19 -12.07 8.53
CA ASN A 30 3.10 -11.61 9.91
C ASN A 30 2.78 -10.10 9.93
N ARG A 31 1.66 -9.73 10.57
CA ARG A 31 1.22 -8.33 10.70
C ARG A 31 2.13 -7.47 11.57
N SER A 32 2.89 -8.10 12.46
CA SER A 32 3.85 -7.44 13.36
C SER A 32 5.28 -7.43 12.79
N ASP A 33 5.51 -7.95 11.58
CA ASP A 33 6.78 -7.76 10.85
C ASP A 33 6.93 -6.27 10.51
N SER A 34 8.08 -5.69 10.85
CA SER A 34 8.37 -4.27 10.60
C SER A 34 8.26 -3.90 9.12
N ARG A 35 8.53 -4.83 8.20
CA ARG A 35 8.37 -4.61 6.75
C ARG A 35 6.90 -4.54 6.34
N PHE A 36 6.03 -5.31 6.99
CA PHE A 36 4.57 -5.21 6.77
C PHE A 36 4.04 -3.87 7.29
N ILE A 37 4.52 -3.42 8.45
CA ILE A 37 4.15 -2.13 9.05
C ILE A 37 4.63 -0.98 8.15
N ALA A 38 5.88 -0.99 7.69
CA ALA A 38 6.43 0.04 6.80
C ALA A 38 5.65 0.16 5.48
N LEU A 39 5.33 -0.97 4.81
CA LEU A 39 4.49 -0.96 3.60
C LEU A 39 3.05 -0.50 3.87
N ARG A 40 2.52 -0.79 5.07
CA ARG A 40 1.21 -0.31 5.51
C ARG A 40 1.21 1.20 5.72
N ASP A 41 2.26 1.75 6.31
CA ASP A 41 2.39 3.19 6.57
C ASP A 41 2.62 3.98 5.28
N ASP A 42 3.50 3.49 4.39
CA ASP A 42 3.76 4.07 3.06
C ASP A 42 2.50 4.08 2.15
N VAL A 43 1.69 3.02 2.17
CA VAL A 43 0.39 3.03 1.44
C VAL A 43 -0.60 4.02 2.07
N LEU A 44 -0.52 4.26 3.38
CA LEU A 44 -1.44 5.18 4.07
C LEU A 44 -1.03 6.65 3.92
N SER A 45 0.26 6.97 3.76
CA SER A 45 0.72 8.36 3.56
C SER A 45 0.23 8.97 2.24
N ASP A 46 0.06 8.17 1.17
CA ASP A 46 -0.56 8.64 -0.08
C ASP A 46 -1.96 9.26 0.13
N PHE A 47 -2.73 8.78 1.10
CA PHE A 47 -4.06 9.32 1.39
C PHE A 47 -3.98 10.62 2.20
N ALA A 48 -2.93 10.82 2.99
CA ALA A 48 -2.69 12.07 3.71
C ALA A 48 -2.23 13.21 2.76
N GLU A 49 -1.52 12.87 1.68
CA GLU A 49 -1.07 13.83 0.65
C GLU A 49 -2.16 14.20 -0.39
N LEU A 50 -3.34 13.58 -0.33
CA LEU A 50 -4.45 13.82 -1.27
C LEU A 50 -5.49 14.83 -0.71
N HIS A 51 -5.08 15.65 0.25
CA HIS A 51 -5.89 16.66 0.95
C HIS A 51 -5.34 18.08 0.76
#